data_AF-A0A7Y3DLT3-F1
#
_entry.id   AF-A0A7Y3DLT3-F1
#
_cell.length_a   1.000
_cell.length_b   1.000
_cell.length_c   1.000
_cell.angle_alpha   90.00
_cell.angle_beta   90.00
_cell.angle_gamma   90.00
#
_symmetry.space_group_name_H-M   'P 1'
#
loop_
_entity.id
_entity.type
_entity.pdbx_description
1 polymer ?
#
loop_
_entity_poly.entity_id
_entity_poly.type
_entity_poly.pdbx_seq_one_letter_code
_entity_poly.pdbx_strand_id
1 'polypeptide(L)' 'ASGDSKPATLETGYVIQVPPFIEEGVLLKIDTRTGVYVERVKE' A
#
# COMPACT_ATOMS: atom_id res chain seq x y z
N ALA A 1 -12.23 8.08 -14.32
CA ALA A 1 -11.45 6.91 -13.89
C ALA A 1 -11.28 7.02 -12.38
N SER A 2 -12.20 6.44 -11.61
CA SER A 2 -11.99 6.30 -10.17
C SER A 2 -10.77 5.40 -10.02
N GLY A 3 -9.69 5.91 -9.43
CA GLY A 3 -8.55 5.06 -9.11
C GLY A 3 -9.03 4.02 -8.10
N ASP A 4 -9.25 2.78 -8.55
CA ASP A 4 -9.67 1.65 -7.74
C ASP A 4 -8.54 1.25 -6.79
N SER A 5 -8.29 2.07 -5.77
CA SER A 5 -7.38 1.72 -4.69
C SER A 5 -8.06 0.73 -3.75
N LYS A 6 -7.38 -0.37 -3.43
CA LYS A 6 -7.82 -1.34 -2.44
C LYS A 6 -7.29 -0.92 -1.07
N PRO A 7 -8.11 -0.95 0.00
CA PRO A 7 -7.59 -0.82 1.36
C PRO A 7 -6.73 -2.05 1.70
N ALA A 8 -5.48 -1.81 2.08
CA ALA A 8 -4.57 -2.84 2.60
C ALA A 8 -4.22 -2.53 4.04
N THR A 9 -4.30 -3.57 4.88
CA THR A 9 -3.87 -3.51 6.27
C THR A 9 -2.41 -3.92 6.34
N LEU A 10 -1.58 -3.06 6.92
CA LEU A 10 -0.18 -3.34 7.18
C LEU A 10 -0.04 -4.25 8.41
N GLU A 11 1.10 -4.93 8.56
CA GLU A 11 1.38 -5.76 9.75
C GLU A 11 1.34 -4.97 11.07
N THR A 12 1.49 -3.65 10.99
CA THR A 12 1.36 -2.73 12.13
C THR A 12 -0.10 -2.43 12.51
N GLY A 13 -1.08 -2.91 11.73
CA GLY A 13 -2.52 -2.65 11.91
C GLY A 13 -3.02 -1.37 11.24
N TYR A 14 -2.16 -0.64 10.51
CA TYR A 14 -2.54 0.59 9.82
C TYR A 14 -3.14 0.30 8.45
N VAL A 15 -4.26 0.95 8.11
CA VAL A 15 -4.96 0.74 6.83
C VAL A 15 -4.59 1.84 5.85
N ILE A 16 -4.04 1.45 4.70
CA ILE A 16 -3.63 2.36 3.63
C ILE A 16 -4.33 2.03 2.32
N GLN A 17 -4.40 3.02 1.42
CA GLN A 17 -4.91 2.83 0.07
C GLN A 17 -3.75 2.37 -0.82
N VAL A 18 -3.82 1.14 -1.34
CA VAL A 18 -2.83 0.60 -2.28
C VAL A 18 -3.47 0.36 -3.64
N PRO A 19 -2.69 0.34 -4.73
CA PRO A 19 -3.22 -0.05 -6.02
C PRO A 19 -3.77 -1.50 -6.03
N PRO A 20 -4.76 -1.81 -6.88
CA PRO A 20 -5.49 -3.08 -6.83
C PRO A 20 -4.66 -4.27 -7.32
N PHE A 21 -3.50 -4.03 -7.92
CA PHE A 21 -2.55 -5.05 -8.39
C PHE A 21 -1.54 -5.51 -7.33
N ILE A 22 -1.64 -5.01 -6.10
CA ILE A 22 -0.75 -5.40 -5.00
C ILE A 22 -1.31 -6.64 -4.30
N GLU A 23 -0.46 -7.64 -4.14
CA GLU A 23 -0.76 -8.91 -3.47
C GLU A 23 -0.16 -8.97 -2.07
N GLU A 24 -0.71 -9.84 -1.22
CA GLU A 24 -0.21 -10.10 0.13
C GLU A 24 1.19 -10.74 0.08
N GLY A 25 2.12 -10.26 0.90
CA GLY A 25 3.53 -10.70 0.91
C GLY A 25 4.48 -9.88 0.03
N VAL A 26 3.99 -8.82 -0.63
CA VAL A 26 4.85 -7.87 -1.36
C VAL A 26 5.33 -6.75 -0.44
N LEU A 27 6.63 -6.41 -0.53
CA LEU A 27 7.20 -5.25 0.17
C LEU A 27 6.80 -3.94 -0.52
N LEU A 28 6.17 -3.08 0.26
CA LEU A 28 5.71 -1.76 -0.18
C LEU A 28 6.44 -0.72 0.66
N LYS A 29 6.88 0.34 0.01
CA LYS A 29 7.41 1.50 0.70
C LYS A 29 6.28 2.48 0.91
N ILE A 30 6.08 2.81 2.17
CA ILE A 30 5.02 3.69 2.66
C ILE A 30 5.67 4.90 3.31
N ASP A 31 5.05 6.06 3.16
CA ASP A 31 5.44 7.25 3.91
C ASP A 31 4.70 7.22 5.25
N THR A 32 5.42 7.04 6.34
CA THR A 32 4.83 6.93 7.69
C THR A 32 4.37 8.27 8.25
N ARG A 33 4.73 9.39 7.64
CA ARG A 33 4.29 10.73 8.06
C ARG A 33 2.92 11.09 7.51
N THR A 34 2.65 10.63 6.28
CA THR A 34 1.41 10.91 5.55
C THR A 34 0.49 9.69 5.40
N GLY A 35 1.00 8.48 5.68
CA GLY A 35 0.25 7.23 5.58
C GLY A 35 -0.08 6.82 4.15
N VAL A 36 0.58 7.42 3.15
CA VAL A 36 0.38 7.07 1.74
C VAL A 36 1.41 6.07 1.26
N TYR A 37 0.93 5.18 0.40
CA TYR A 37 1.77 4.32 -0.42
C TYR A 37 2.65 5.17 -1.35
N VAL A 38 3.95 4.87 -1.39
CA VAL A 38 4.93 5.59 -2.22
C VAL A 38 5.29 4.76 -3.44
N GLU A 39 5.80 3.55 -3.22
CA GLU A 39 6.34 2.70 -4.29
C GLU A 39 6.32 1.23 -3.89
N ARG A 40 6.27 0.34 -4.89
CA ARG A 40 6.45 -1.10 -4.70
C ARG A 40 7.94 -1.38 -4.76
N VAL A 41 8.48 -1.95 -3.70
CA VAL A 41 9.87 -2.43 -3.70
C VAL A 41 9.87 -3.75 -4.48
N LYS A 42 10.56 -3.77 -5.63
CA LYS A 42 10.94 -5.01 -6.30
C LYS A 42 12.41 -5.26 -5.97
N GLU A 43 12.70 -6.48 -5.51
CA GLU A 43 14.08 -6.99 -5.44
C GLU A 43 14.59 -7.34 -6.85
#